data_AF-A0A7X6Q2R2-F1
#
_entry.id   AF-A0A7X6Q2R2-F1
#
_cell.length_a   1.000
_cell.length_b   1.000
_cell.length_c   1.000
_cell.angle_alpha   90.00
_cell.angle_beta   90.00
_cell.angle_gamma   90.00
#
_symmetry.space_group_name_H-M   'P 1'
#
loop_
_entity.id
_entity.type
_entity.pdbx_description
1 polymer ?
#
loop_
_entity_poly.entity_id
_entity_poly.type
_entity_poly.pdbx_seq_one_letter_code
_entity_poly.pdbx_strand_id
1 'polypeptide(L)'
;SEGEFLITSYGLSGIAAMELGGTVARSQAALADSKNPAGRVSLDFLPEYREDQLVSLLELSGGRDWRTALAGLLPDKIGRVILNKLEKEGRGDRAMPQALASLVKGLDLDVLGTRGFPFAYVASGGAKTRDFDPAKLMSRLRPGLFACGEVLDLDGETGGFNLYWAFASGCLAGRSAAAWLEADPS
;
A
#
# COMPACT_ATOMS: atom_id res chain seq x y z
N SER A 1 0.31 -7.88 -2.48
CA SER A 1 1.29 -7.35 -1.52
C SER A 1 1.33 -8.33 -0.36
N GLU A 2 2.52 -8.62 0.15
CA GLU A 2 2.75 -9.51 1.29
C GLU A 2 3.60 -8.75 2.31
N GLY A 3 3.28 -8.88 3.60
CA GLY A 3 4.03 -8.23 4.66
C GLY A 3 3.15 -7.78 5.82
N GLU A 4 3.78 -7.08 6.76
CA GLU A 4 3.09 -6.58 7.94
C GLU A 4 2.13 -5.42 7.60
N PHE A 5 0.95 -5.46 8.21
CA PHE A 5 0.00 -4.36 8.21
C PHE A 5 -0.48 -4.04 9.62
N LEU A 6 -0.94 -2.81 9.80
CA LEU A 6 -1.45 -2.28 11.05
C LEU A 6 -2.89 -1.84 10.85
N ILE A 7 -3.77 -2.22 11.78
CA ILE A 7 -5.13 -1.69 11.85
C ILE A 7 -5.13 -0.51 12.82
N THR A 8 -5.54 0.64 12.33
CA THR A 8 -5.52 1.91 13.06
C THR A 8 -6.92 2.53 13.09
N SER A 9 -7.11 3.59 13.88
CA SER A 9 -8.37 4.32 13.93
C SER A 9 -8.75 4.99 12.62
N TYR A 10 -7.78 5.22 11.72
CA TYR A 10 -7.98 5.90 10.44
C TYR A 10 -7.94 4.94 9.24
N GLY A 11 -7.83 3.63 9.46
CA GLY A 11 -7.76 2.61 8.41
C GLY A 11 -6.53 1.71 8.53
N LEU A 12 -6.02 1.24 7.39
CA LEU A 12 -4.87 0.34 7.31
C LEU A 12 -3.55 1.11 7.11
N SER A 13 -2.49 0.59 7.73
CA SER A 13 -1.11 1.10 7.61
C SER A 13 -0.13 -0.09 7.60
N GLY A 14 1.17 0.16 7.71
CA GLY A 14 2.22 -0.85 7.55
C GLY A 14 2.63 -1.03 6.09
N ILE A 15 3.72 -1.78 5.88
CA ILE A 15 4.40 -1.89 4.59
C ILE A 15 3.43 -2.39 3.51
N ALA A 16 2.66 -3.44 3.81
CA ALA A 16 1.73 -4.01 2.84
C ALA A 16 0.62 -3.02 2.42
N ALA A 17 0.13 -2.20 3.35
CA ALA A 17 -0.87 -1.17 3.03
C ALA A 17 -0.25 0.01 2.25
N MET A 18 0.99 0.39 2.58
CA MET A 18 1.70 1.49 1.93
C MET A 18 2.04 1.18 0.47
N GLU A 19 2.42 -0.07 0.15
CA GLU A 19 2.64 -0.52 -1.23
C GLU A 19 1.40 -0.36 -2.12
N LEU A 20 0.21 -0.54 -1.55
CA LEU A 20 -1.06 -0.37 -2.25
C LEU A 20 -1.46 1.11 -2.38
N GLY A 21 -0.84 2.01 -1.61
CA GLY A 21 -1.22 3.41 -1.46
C GLY A 21 -1.26 4.18 -2.79
N GLY A 22 -0.28 3.97 -3.67
CA GLY A 22 -0.24 4.61 -4.99
C GLY A 22 -1.39 4.19 -5.90
N THR A 23 -1.77 2.90 -5.87
CA THR A 23 -2.90 2.38 -6.63
C THR A 23 -4.23 2.92 -6.11
N VAL A 24 -4.39 2.97 -4.78
CA VAL A 24 -5.58 3.57 -4.14
C VAL A 24 -5.67 5.07 -4.46
N ALA A 25 -4.56 5.82 -4.40
CA ALA A 25 -4.54 7.25 -4.71
C ALA A 25 -4.96 7.53 -6.16
N ARG A 26 -4.46 6.75 -7.12
CA ARG A 26 -4.86 6.88 -8.54
C ARG A 26 -6.34 6.56 -8.75
N SER A 27 -6.82 5.48 -8.13
CA SER A 27 -8.23 5.10 -8.21
C SER A 27 -9.13 6.17 -7.58
N GLN A 28 -8.77 6.69 -6.41
CA GLN A 28 -9.46 7.79 -5.75
C GLN A 28 -9.52 9.05 -6.64
N ALA A 29 -8.42 9.41 -7.31
CA ALA A 29 -8.39 10.55 -8.23
C ALA A 29 -9.30 10.34 -9.46
N ALA A 30 -9.37 9.12 -9.99
CA ALA A 30 -10.23 8.78 -11.13
C ALA A 30 -11.73 8.81 -10.77
N LEU A 31 -12.07 8.58 -9.51
CA LEU A 31 -13.45 8.52 -9.02
C LEU A 31 -14.04 9.90 -8.65
N ALA A 32 -13.24 10.97 -8.64
CA ALA A 32 -13.66 12.34 -8.26
C ALA A 32 -14.47 12.37 -6.94
N ASP A 33 -15.37 13.35 -6.77
CA ASP A 33 -16.26 13.48 -5.60
C ASP A 33 -17.35 12.38 -5.49
N SER A 34 -17.17 11.23 -6.15
CA SER A 34 -18.09 10.11 -5.97
C SER A 34 -18.00 9.55 -4.55
N LYS A 35 -19.13 9.08 -4.01
CA LYS A 35 -19.15 8.38 -2.72
C LYS A 35 -18.69 6.92 -2.80
N ASN A 36 -18.18 6.50 -3.95
CA ASN A 36 -17.75 5.13 -4.16
C ASN A 36 -16.41 4.88 -3.47
N PRO A 37 -16.18 3.68 -2.91
CA PRO A 37 -14.86 3.32 -2.40
C PRO A 37 -13.79 3.45 -3.49
N ALA A 38 -12.62 3.97 -3.12
CA ALA A 38 -11.43 4.00 -3.96
C ALA A 38 -10.92 2.60 -4.33
N GLY A 39 -11.31 1.57 -3.59
CA GLY A 39 -11.06 0.19 -3.95
C GLY A 39 -11.56 -0.77 -2.88
N ARG A 40 -11.21 -2.05 -3.05
CA ARG A 40 -11.42 -3.10 -2.07
C ARG A 40 -10.11 -3.83 -1.83
N VAL A 41 -9.84 -4.15 -0.57
CA VAL A 41 -8.72 -5.01 -0.18
C VAL A 41 -9.27 -6.24 0.53
N SER A 42 -8.60 -7.37 0.34
CA SER A 42 -8.89 -8.60 1.07
C SER A 42 -7.71 -8.91 1.98
N LEU A 43 -7.98 -9.14 3.27
CA LEU A 43 -6.95 -9.45 4.25
C LEU A 43 -6.87 -10.96 4.47
N ASP A 44 -5.70 -11.52 4.20
CA ASP A 44 -5.31 -12.87 4.57
C ASP A 44 -4.45 -12.80 5.83
N PHE A 45 -4.99 -13.27 6.96
CA PHE A 45 -4.30 -13.19 8.23
C PHE A 45 -3.32 -14.35 8.47
N LEU A 46 -3.47 -15.45 7.72
CA LEU A 46 -2.68 -16.68 7.89
C LEU A 46 -2.28 -17.21 6.50
N PRO A 47 -1.45 -16.46 5.74
CA PRO A 47 -1.06 -16.81 4.38
C PRO A 47 -0.36 -18.18 4.29
N GLU A 48 0.27 -18.63 5.36
CA GLU A 48 0.96 -19.91 5.46
C GLU A 48 0.03 -21.14 5.52
N TYR A 49 -1.26 -20.93 5.79
CA TYR A 49 -2.26 -22.00 5.77
C TYR A 49 -3.15 -21.90 4.53
N ARG A 50 -3.44 -23.04 3.92
CA ARG A 50 -4.56 -23.16 2.98
C ARG A 50 -5.88 -23.16 3.73
N GLU A 51 -6.95 -22.74 3.05
CA GLU A 51 -8.29 -22.68 3.64
C GLU A 51 -8.77 -24.04 4.17
N ASP A 52 -8.53 -25.13 3.43
CA ASP A 52 -8.90 -26.50 3.84
C ASP A 52 -8.15 -26.99 5.10
N GLN A 53 -6.90 -26.55 5.26
CA GLN A 53 -6.12 -26.82 6.47
C GLN A 53 -6.68 -26.06 7.67
N LEU A 54 -7.09 -24.80 7.48
CA LEU A 54 -7.74 -24.02 8.55
C LEU A 54 -9.09 -24.62 8.95
N VAL A 55 -9.90 -25.06 7.98
CA VAL A 55 -11.16 -25.76 8.26
C VAL A 55 -10.90 -26.98 9.14
N SER A 56 -9.96 -27.83 8.74
CA SER A 56 -9.59 -29.04 9.49
C SER A 56 -9.15 -28.70 10.92
N LEU A 57 -8.33 -27.65 11.09
CA LEU A 57 -7.87 -27.19 12.40
C LEU A 57 -9.01 -26.68 13.28
N LEU A 58 -9.95 -25.93 12.71
CA LEU A 58 -11.12 -25.41 13.40
C LEU A 58 -12.09 -26.53 13.78
N GLU A 59 -12.26 -27.56 12.95
CA GLU A 59 -13.08 -28.73 13.28
C GLU A 59 -12.54 -29.50 14.49
N LEU A 60 -11.21 -29.59 14.65
CA LEU A 60 -10.57 -30.21 15.82
C LEU A 60 -10.91 -29.49 17.14
N SER A 61 -11.26 -28.20 17.10
CA SER A 61 -11.70 -27.46 18.28
C SER A 61 -13.07 -27.92 18.83
N GLY A 62 -13.82 -28.71 18.04
CA GLY A 62 -15.08 -29.33 18.46
C GLY A 62 -16.25 -28.35 18.61
N GLY A 63 -16.11 -27.11 18.13
CA GLY A 63 -17.18 -26.14 17.92
C GLY A 63 -17.97 -25.70 19.15
N ARG A 64 -17.37 -25.80 20.35
CA ARG A 64 -18.04 -25.37 21.60
C ARG A 64 -17.81 -23.89 21.90
N ASP A 65 -16.63 -23.38 21.55
CA ASP A 65 -16.27 -21.97 21.74
C ASP A 65 -15.32 -21.53 20.62
N TRP A 66 -15.90 -20.91 19.59
CA TRP A 66 -15.16 -20.41 18.44
C TRP A 66 -14.22 -19.24 18.79
N ARG A 67 -14.48 -18.53 19.89
CA ARG A 67 -13.60 -17.46 20.33
C ARG A 67 -12.29 -18.01 20.88
N THR A 68 -12.37 -19.07 21.68
CA THR A 68 -11.18 -19.79 22.15
C THR A 68 -10.44 -20.44 20.99
N ALA A 69 -11.15 -21.01 20.00
CA ALA A 69 -10.53 -21.58 18.81
C ALA A 69 -9.72 -20.54 18.02
N LEU A 70 -10.23 -19.32 17.86
CA LEU A 70 -9.52 -18.24 17.16
C LEU A 70 -8.40 -17.61 17.98
N ALA A 71 -8.44 -17.65 19.32
CA ALA A 71 -7.44 -16.99 20.16
C ALA A 71 -6.01 -17.53 19.98
N GLY A 72 -5.86 -18.78 19.53
CA GLY A 72 -4.57 -19.36 19.18
C GLY A 72 -4.08 -19.06 17.75
N LEU A 73 -4.96 -18.48 16.92
CA LEU A 73 -4.71 -18.21 15.50
C LEU A 73 -4.60 -16.71 15.21
N LEU A 74 -5.38 -15.90 15.92
CA LEU A 74 -5.53 -14.48 15.67
C LEU A 74 -5.55 -13.68 16.98
N PRO A 75 -5.18 -12.39 16.93
CA PRO A 75 -5.46 -11.48 18.04
C PRO A 75 -6.96 -11.46 18.40
N ASP A 76 -7.29 -11.47 19.70
CA ASP A 76 -8.68 -11.55 20.22
C ASP A 76 -9.62 -10.51 19.57
N LYS A 77 -9.13 -9.29 19.31
CA LYS A 77 -9.92 -8.24 18.65
C LYS A 77 -10.36 -8.62 17.24
N ILE A 78 -9.49 -9.25 16.46
CA ILE A 78 -9.78 -9.70 15.08
C ILE A 78 -10.75 -10.87 15.12
N GLY A 79 -10.48 -11.85 15.99
CA GLY A 79 -11.38 -13.00 16.19
C GLY A 79 -12.81 -12.56 16.53
N ARG A 80 -12.97 -11.58 17.43
CA ARG A 80 -14.29 -11.01 17.75
C ARG A 80 -14.97 -10.33 16.56
N VAL A 81 -14.22 -9.57 15.75
CA VAL A 81 -14.79 -8.91 14.55
C VAL A 81 -15.32 -9.95 13.57
N ILE A 82 -14.56 -11.02 13.31
CA ILE A 82 -14.96 -12.11 12.43
C ILE A 82 -16.22 -12.82 12.97
N LEU A 83 -16.23 -13.17 14.26
CA LEU A 83 -17.38 -13.82 14.89
C LEU A 83 -18.64 -12.96 14.84
N ASN A 84 -18.53 -11.68 15.18
CA ASN A 84 -19.66 -10.74 15.12
C ASN A 84 -20.19 -10.56 13.70
N LYS A 85 -19.32 -10.66 12.68
CA LYS A 85 -19.74 -10.61 11.27
C LYS A 85 -20.57 -11.84 10.90
N LEU A 86 -20.09 -13.04 11.25
CA LEU A 86 -20.80 -14.30 10.99
C LEU A 86 -22.13 -14.42 11.75
N GLU A 87 -22.18 -13.92 12.98
CA GLU A 87 -23.41 -13.87 13.78
C GLU A 87 -24.48 -13.00 13.09
N LYS A 88 -24.09 -11.83 12.57
CA LYS A 88 -25.00 -10.94 11.82
C LYS A 88 -25.46 -11.55 10.49
N GLU A 89 -24.64 -12.40 9.87
CA GLU A 89 -25.00 -13.16 8.67
C GLU A 89 -25.92 -14.35 8.96
N GLY A 90 -26.18 -14.66 10.24
CA GLY A 90 -27.09 -15.74 10.65
C GLY A 90 -26.56 -17.14 10.32
N ARG A 91 -25.23 -17.33 10.25
CA ARG A 91 -24.65 -18.63 9.93
C ARG A 91 -24.76 -19.61 11.09
N GLY A 92 -25.25 -20.82 10.82
CA GLY A 92 -25.34 -21.90 11.81
C GLY A 92 -24.02 -22.63 12.07
N ASP A 93 -23.91 -23.29 13.23
CA ASP A 93 -22.65 -23.89 13.73
C ASP A 93 -21.96 -24.89 12.80
N ARG A 94 -22.72 -25.69 12.03
CA ARG A 94 -22.14 -26.69 11.11
C ARG A 94 -21.38 -26.08 9.93
N ALA A 95 -21.74 -24.86 9.54
CA ALA A 95 -21.05 -24.12 8.49
C ALA A 95 -19.96 -23.19 9.04
N MET A 96 -19.74 -23.21 10.37
CA MET A 96 -18.87 -22.26 11.04
C MET A 96 -17.39 -22.46 10.73
N PRO A 97 -16.82 -23.68 10.69
CA PRO A 97 -15.40 -23.86 10.34
C PRO A 97 -15.05 -23.30 8.96
N GLN A 98 -15.87 -23.59 7.95
CA GLN A 98 -15.70 -23.09 6.59
C GLN A 98 -15.87 -21.57 6.52
N ALA A 99 -16.88 -21.02 7.20
CA ALA A 99 -17.11 -19.57 7.21
C ALA A 99 -16.00 -18.80 7.93
N LEU A 100 -15.49 -19.35 9.05
CA LEU A 100 -14.35 -18.82 9.77
C LEU A 100 -13.09 -18.87 8.91
N ALA A 101 -12.74 -20.03 8.34
CA ALA A 101 -11.57 -20.17 7.49
C ALA A 101 -11.61 -19.18 6.31
N SER A 102 -12.75 -19.06 5.64
CA SER A 102 -12.94 -18.10 4.54
C SER A 102 -12.70 -16.65 4.98
N LEU A 103 -13.25 -16.20 6.12
CA LEU A 103 -13.02 -14.83 6.62
C LEU A 103 -11.63 -14.61 7.18
N VAL A 104 -10.96 -15.64 7.68
CA VAL A 104 -9.55 -15.57 8.12
C VAL A 104 -8.61 -15.42 6.92
N LYS A 105 -8.95 -16.06 5.79
CA LYS A 105 -8.17 -16.00 4.54
C LYS A 105 -8.51 -14.79 3.66
N GLY A 106 -9.69 -14.21 3.81
CA GLY A 106 -10.17 -13.15 2.93
C GLY A 106 -11.21 -12.26 3.61
N LEU A 107 -10.77 -11.43 4.56
CA LEU A 107 -11.63 -10.39 5.11
C LEU A 107 -11.62 -9.16 4.19
N ASP A 108 -12.68 -9.03 3.41
CA ASP A 108 -12.86 -7.89 2.51
C ASP A 108 -13.20 -6.60 3.25
N LEU A 109 -12.50 -5.52 2.88
CA LEU A 109 -12.70 -4.16 3.35
C LEU A 109 -12.77 -3.19 2.18
N ASP A 110 -13.74 -2.30 2.21
CA ASP A 110 -13.81 -1.18 1.28
C ASP A 110 -12.82 -0.09 1.71
N VAL A 111 -11.96 0.32 0.78
CA VAL A 111 -10.97 1.39 0.99
C VAL A 111 -11.54 2.67 0.44
N LEU A 112 -11.84 3.62 1.33
CA LEU A 112 -12.44 4.89 0.94
C LEU A 112 -11.45 5.84 0.25
N GLY A 113 -10.16 5.69 0.52
CA GLY A 113 -9.10 6.53 -0.04
C GLY A 113 -7.83 6.51 0.79
N THR A 114 -6.90 7.40 0.45
CA THR A 114 -5.67 7.63 1.20
C THR A 114 -5.84 8.77 2.21
N ARG A 115 -4.92 8.88 3.18
CA ARG A 115 -4.89 10.01 4.13
C ARG A 115 -4.43 11.34 3.49
N GLY A 116 -4.11 11.33 2.20
CA GLY A 116 -3.59 12.48 1.48
C GLY A 116 -2.09 12.68 1.65
N PHE A 117 -1.59 13.67 0.91
CA PHE A 117 -0.17 13.97 0.75
C PHE A 117 0.62 14.19 2.07
N PRO A 118 0.09 14.85 3.11
CA PRO A 118 0.84 15.06 4.36
C PRO A 118 1.25 13.79 5.10
N PHE A 119 0.63 12.66 4.78
CA PHE A 119 0.92 11.35 5.36
C PHE A 119 1.57 10.39 4.34
N ALA A 120 1.87 10.86 3.14
CA ALA A 120 2.54 10.08 2.11
C ALA A 120 4.04 9.98 2.43
N TYR A 121 4.60 8.77 2.28
CA TYR A 121 6.03 8.52 2.48
C TYR A 121 6.85 8.82 1.22
N VAL A 122 6.19 8.80 0.05
CA VAL A 122 6.75 9.08 -1.27
C VAL A 122 5.73 9.91 -2.03
N ALA A 123 6.16 10.97 -2.68
CA ALA A 123 5.38 11.68 -3.68
C ALA A 123 5.55 10.99 -5.04
N SER A 124 4.46 10.50 -5.63
CA SER A 124 4.44 10.14 -7.05
C SER A 124 3.93 11.34 -7.85
N GLY A 125 4.63 11.71 -8.93
CA GLY A 125 4.39 12.92 -9.72
C GLY A 125 5.61 13.84 -9.76
N GLY A 126 5.49 14.98 -10.43
CA GLY A 126 6.57 15.97 -10.52
C GLY A 126 6.70 16.55 -11.93
N ALA A 127 7.85 17.17 -12.19
CA ALA A 127 8.18 17.63 -13.52
C ALA A 127 8.43 16.43 -14.44
N LYS A 128 7.73 16.38 -15.58
CA LYS A 128 7.77 15.25 -16.51
C LYS A 128 9.20 14.99 -16.97
N THR A 129 9.72 13.79 -16.73
CA THR A 129 11.08 13.39 -17.10
C THR A 129 11.40 13.56 -18.58
N ARG A 130 10.42 13.36 -19.47
CA ARG A 130 10.57 13.62 -20.91
C ARG A 130 10.91 15.07 -21.26
N ASP A 131 10.65 16.01 -20.36
CA ASP A 131 10.98 17.42 -20.54
C ASP A 131 12.42 17.73 -20.10
N PHE A 132 13.21 16.73 -19.69
CA PHE A 132 14.60 16.87 -19.23
C PHE A 132 15.57 15.93 -19.96
N ASP A 133 16.74 16.44 -20.34
CA ASP A 133 17.82 15.63 -20.93
C ASP A 133 18.28 14.54 -19.93
N PRO A 134 18.15 13.24 -20.22
CA PRO A 134 18.50 12.18 -19.27
C PRO A 134 20.00 12.15 -18.94
N ALA A 135 20.87 12.66 -19.81
CA ALA A 135 22.31 12.67 -19.59
C ALA A 135 22.81 13.90 -18.82
N LYS A 136 21.99 14.96 -18.71
CA LYS A 136 22.39 16.24 -18.08
C LYS A 136 21.43 16.75 -17.02
N LEU A 137 20.20 16.25 -17.04
CA LEU A 137 19.05 16.71 -16.28
C LEU A 137 18.72 18.21 -16.49
N MET A 138 19.09 18.75 -17.64
CA MET A 138 18.70 20.10 -18.07
C MET A 138 17.31 20.06 -18.69
N SER A 139 16.47 21.04 -18.36
CA SER A 139 15.17 21.21 -18.98
C SER A 139 15.31 21.49 -20.48
N ARG A 140 14.54 20.74 -21.27
CA ARG A 140 14.36 20.98 -22.71
C ARG A 140 13.50 22.21 -22.99
N LEU A 141 12.69 22.64 -22.01
CA LEU A 141 11.79 23.78 -22.13
C LEU A 141 12.48 25.09 -21.76
N ARG A 142 13.48 25.04 -20.89
CA ARG A 142 14.25 26.20 -20.44
C ARG A 142 15.73 25.84 -20.28
N PRO A 143 16.58 26.12 -21.28
CA PRO A 143 18.03 25.95 -21.14
C PRO A 143 18.57 26.65 -19.89
N GLY A 144 19.56 26.04 -19.24
CA GLY A 144 20.12 26.52 -17.98
C GLY A 144 19.31 26.19 -16.72
N LEU A 145 18.08 25.67 -16.84
CA LEU A 145 17.32 25.12 -15.71
C LEU A 145 17.62 23.63 -15.56
N PHE A 146 17.95 23.20 -14.35
CA PHE A 146 18.21 21.80 -14.00
C PHE A 146 17.31 21.34 -12.87
N ALA A 147 17.00 20.05 -12.84
CA ALA A 147 16.16 19.44 -11.81
C ALA A 147 16.74 18.08 -11.39
N CYS A 148 16.52 17.68 -10.14
CA CYS A 148 16.99 16.40 -9.60
C CYS A 148 16.09 15.93 -8.45
N GLY A 149 16.28 14.68 -8.03
CA GLY A 149 15.52 14.06 -6.95
C GLY A 149 14.03 13.95 -7.23
N GLU A 150 13.24 14.04 -6.16
CA GLU A 150 11.78 13.84 -6.16
C GLU A 150 11.00 14.95 -6.87
N VAL A 151 11.67 16.01 -7.33
CA VAL A 151 11.03 17.04 -8.17
C VAL A 151 10.75 16.52 -9.59
N LEU A 152 11.49 15.50 -10.03
CA LEU A 152 11.27 14.82 -11.30
C LEU A 152 10.26 13.69 -11.08
N ASP A 153 9.39 13.48 -12.07
CA ASP A 153 8.36 12.43 -12.08
C ASP A 153 8.99 11.03 -12.23
N LEU A 154 9.71 10.61 -11.19
CA LEU A 154 10.38 9.33 -11.01
C LEU A 154 10.21 8.87 -9.57
N ASP A 155 9.47 7.79 -9.39
CA ASP A 155 9.33 7.07 -8.14
C ASP A 155 10.06 5.71 -8.20
N GLY A 156 10.97 5.50 -7.26
CA GLY A 156 11.61 4.20 -7.03
C GLY A 156 10.81 3.34 -6.06
N GLU A 157 11.06 2.03 -6.08
CA GLU A 157 10.53 1.10 -5.08
C GLU A 157 10.96 1.50 -3.65
N THR A 158 10.26 1.00 -2.64
CA THR A 158 10.66 1.14 -1.24
C THR A 158 12.01 0.45 -0.99
N GLY A 159 12.77 0.89 0.02
CA GLY A 159 14.08 0.28 0.33
C GLY A 159 15.32 1.09 -0.06
N GLY A 160 15.18 2.40 -0.26
CA GLY A 160 16.32 3.33 -0.41
C GLY A 160 16.62 3.78 -1.84
N PHE A 161 15.90 3.27 -2.84
CA PHE A 161 16.04 3.69 -4.25
C PHE A 161 15.79 5.18 -4.45
N ASN A 162 14.80 5.76 -3.75
CA ASN A 162 14.53 7.20 -3.81
C ASN A 162 15.71 8.05 -3.29
N LEU A 163 16.39 7.60 -2.23
CA LEU A 163 17.57 8.29 -1.71
C LEU A 163 18.75 8.16 -2.68
N TYR A 164 18.98 6.94 -3.20
CA TYR A 164 19.99 6.72 -4.23
C TYR A 164 19.77 7.63 -5.44
N TRP A 165 18.53 7.69 -5.95
CA TRP A 165 18.14 8.57 -7.03
C TRP A 165 18.39 10.03 -6.69
N ALA A 166 17.97 10.51 -5.51
CA ALA A 166 18.19 11.88 -5.08
C ALA A 166 19.68 12.27 -5.10
N PHE A 167 20.56 11.40 -4.58
CA PHE A 167 21.99 11.67 -4.58
C PHE A 167 22.62 11.58 -5.97
N ALA A 168 22.32 10.52 -6.73
CA ALA A 168 22.90 10.31 -8.06
C ALA A 168 22.48 11.41 -9.05
N SER A 169 21.19 11.73 -9.09
CA SER A 169 20.66 12.81 -9.95
C SER A 169 21.14 14.18 -9.51
N GLY A 170 21.26 14.43 -8.19
CA GLY A 170 21.81 15.68 -7.66
C GLY A 170 23.26 15.91 -8.10
N CYS A 171 24.11 14.87 -8.02
CA CYS A 171 25.48 14.94 -8.52
C CYS A 171 25.54 15.22 -10.03
N LEU A 172 24.69 14.57 -10.82
CA LEU A 172 24.64 14.76 -12.27
C LEU A 172 24.18 16.17 -12.66
N ALA A 173 23.08 16.64 -12.07
CA ALA A 173 22.52 17.97 -12.31
C ALA A 173 23.52 19.06 -11.90
N GLY A 174 24.17 18.91 -10.74
CA GLY A 174 25.17 19.87 -10.27
C GLY A 174 26.39 19.98 -11.20
N ARG A 175 26.95 18.85 -11.64
CA ARG A 175 28.07 18.83 -12.60
C ARG A 175 27.67 19.41 -13.95
N SER A 176 26.47 19.10 -14.42
CA SER A 176 25.97 19.60 -15.71
C SER A 176 25.70 21.09 -15.66
N ALA A 177 25.19 21.62 -14.54
CA ALA A 177 24.98 23.05 -14.34
C ALA A 177 26.32 23.82 -14.31
N ALA A 178 27.33 23.29 -13.62
CA ALA A 178 28.67 23.89 -13.61
C ALA A 178 29.28 23.94 -15.02
N ALA A 179 29.26 22.82 -15.74
CA ALA A 179 29.77 22.76 -17.12
C ALA A 179 29.00 23.67 -18.08
N TRP A 180 27.68 23.84 -17.86
CA TRP A 180 26.86 24.77 -18.64
C TRP A 180 27.30 26.22 -18.46
N LEU A 181 27.55 26.67 -17.21
CA LEU A 181 28.02 28.03 -16.93
C LEU A 181 29.41 28.31 -17.51
N GLU A 182 30.29 27.31 -17.53
CA GLU A 182 31.61 27.44 -18.15
C GLU A 182 31.53 27.56 -19.68
N ALA A 183 30.55 26.90 -20.29
CA ALA A 183 30.33 26.92 -21.73
C ALA A 183 29.50 28.12 -22.21
N ASP A 184 28.66 28.70 -21.35
CA ASP A 184 27.75 29.80 -21.65
C ASP A 184 27.77 30.85 -20.52
N PRO A 185 28.72 31.81 -20.55
CA PRO A 185 28.95 32.77 -19.47
C PRO A 185 27.99 33.97 -19.46
N SER A 186 26.91 33.93 -20.25
CA SER A 186 25.97 35.04 -20.46
C SER A 186 25.07 35.35 -19.27
#